data_AF-A0A5R2NDX9-F1
#
_entry.id   AF-A0A5R2NDX9-F1
#
_cell.length_a   1.000
_cell.length_b   1.000
_cell.length_c   1.000
_cell.angle_alpha   90.00
_cell.angle_beta   90.00
_cell.angle_gamma   90.00
#
_symmetry.space_group_name_H-M   'P 1'
#
loop_
_entity.id
_entity.type
_entity.pdbx_description
1 polymer ?
#
loop_
_entity_poly.entity_id
_entity_poly.type
_entity_poly.pdbx_seq_one_letter_code
_entity_poly.pdbx_strand_id
1 'polypeptide(L)' 'MIVQACINGARPRDFHPSLPLTAQAMAGDAAACVAAGAAELHIHPRGADGRESLAAVDMTVLA' A
#
# COMPACT_ATOMS: atom_id res chain seq x y z
N MET A 1 22.21 2.45 4.64
CA MET A 1 21.37 1.48 3.92
C MET A 1 19.92 1.83 4.25
N ILE A 2 19.05 1.99 3.25
CA ILE A 2 17.61 2.22 3.46
C ILE A 2 16.87 0.90 3.19
N VAL A 3 15.91 0.56 4.03
CA VAL A 3 14.98 -0.55 3.80
C VAL A 3 13.68 0.02 3.27
N GLN A 4 13.29 -0.39 2.06
CA GLN A 4 12.01 -0.08 1.44
C GLN A 4 11.03 -1.25 1.60
N ALA A 5 9.85 -0.99 2.17
CA ALA A 5 8.78 -1.97 2.23
C ALA A 5 7.82 -1.79 1.04
N CYS A 6 7.82 -2.78 0.13
CA CYS A 6 6.90 -2.86 -1.00
C CYS A 6 5.70 -3.75 -0.61
N ILE A 7 4.67 -3.15 -0.02
CA ILE A 7 3.67 -3.90 0.77
C ILE A 7 2.57 -4.58 -0.05
N ASN A 8 2.38 -4.20 -1.32
CA ASN A 8 1.37 -4.83 -2.18
C ASN A 8 1.86 -5.12 -3.61
N GLY A 9 2.19 -4.09 -4.40
CA GLY A 9 2.51 -4.24 -5.82
C GLY A 9 1.29 -4.56 -6.69
N ALA A 10 1.55 -4.89 -7.96
CA ALA A 10 0.56 -5.27 -8.95
C ALA A 10 0.08 -6.73 -8.81
N ARG A 11 -0.34 -7.12 -7.60
CA ARG A 11 -0.76 -8.48 -7.27
C ARG A 11 -2.30 -8.60 -7.20
N PRO A 12 -2.89 -9.69 -7.73
CA PRO A 12 -4.32 -9.93 -7.61
C PRO A 12 -4.70 -10.33 -6.18
N ARG A 13 -6.00 -10.24 -5.86
CA ARG A 13 -6.53 -10.47 -4.51
C ARG A 13 -6.33 -11.86 -3.93
N ASP A 14 -6.14 -12.85 -4.78
CA ASP A 14 -5.92 -14.26 -4.44
C ASP A 14 -4.44 -14.62 -4.37
N PHE A 15 -3.53 -13.66 -4.55
CA PHE A 15 -2.08 -13.89 -4.47
C PHE A 15 -1.62 -14.31 -3.06
N HIS A 16 -2.15 -13.66 -2.01
CA HIS A 16 -1.83 -13.97 -0.62
C HIS A 16 -2.96 -13.47 0.31
N PRO A 17 -3.39 -14.24 1.33
CA PRO A 17 -4.49 -13.84 2.22
C PRO A 17 -4.21 -12.53 2.99
N SER A 18 -2.95 -12.23 3.28
CA SER A 18 -2.54 -10.99 3.97
C SER A 18 -2.16 -9.85 3.02
N LEU A 19 -2.43 -9.94 1.71
CA LEU A 19 -2.12 -8.85 0.78
C LEU A 19 -3.00 -7.61 1.08
N PRO A 20 -2.44 -6.46 1.46
CA PRO A 20 -3.23 -5.27 1.76
C PRO A 20 -3.73 -4.60 0.47
N LEU A 21 -5.06 -4.56 0.32
CA LEU A 21 -5.73 -4.01 -0.88
C LEU A 21 -6.66 -2.83 -0.62
N THR A 22 -6.99 -2.54 0.64
CA THR A 22 -7.75 -1.34 1.04
C THR A 22 -6.81 -0.28 1.62
N ALA A 23 -7.20 0.98 1.57
CA ALA A 23 -6.40 2.07 2.15
C ALA A 23 -6.11 1.84 3.64
N GLN A 24 -7.10 1.37 4.40
CA GLN A 24 -6.96 1.06 5.82
C GLN A 24 -6.00 -0.11 6.06
N ALA A 25 -6.07 -1.17 5.25
CA ALA A 25 -5.14 -2.30 5.35
C ALA A 25 -3.71 -1.87 5.01
N MET A 26 -3.52 -1.08 3.94
CA MET A 26 -2.21 -0.56 3.57
C MET A 26 -1.63 0.34 4.66
N ALA A 27 -2.44 1.19 5.31
CA ALA A 27 -1.98 2.02 6.42
C ALA A 27 -1.53 1.19 7.63
N GLY A 28 -2.28 0.12 7.97
CA GLY A 28 -1.91 -0.80 9.05
C GLY A 28 -0.58 -1.52 8.80
N ASP A 29 -0.44 -2.11 7.61
CA ASP A 29 0.79 -2.81 7.21
C ASP A 29 1.98 -1.85 7.11
N ALA A 30 1.77 -0.66 6.54
CA ALA A 30 2.80 0.38 6.47
C ALA A 30 3.31 0.78 7.86
N ALA A 31 2.41 0.99 8.84
CA ALA A 31 2.79 1.30 10.20
C ALA A 31 3.61 0.17 10.86
N ALA A 32 3.22 -1.09 10.62
CA ALA A 32 3.97 -2.25 11.09
C ALA A 32 5.37 -2.34 10.44
N CYS A 33 5.49 -2.09 9.13
CA CYS A 33 6.77 -2.05 8.43
C CYS A 33 7.69 -0.95 8.96
N VAL A 34 7.15 0.26 9.20
CA VAL A 34 7.92 1.37 9.78
C VAL A 34 8.39 1.03 11.19
N ALA A 35 7.52 0.44 12.02
CA ALA A 35 7.89 -0.02 13.36
C ALA A 35 9.00 -1.10 13.33
N ALA A 36 9.05 -1.90 12.26
CA ALA A 36 10.10 -2.90 12.02
C ALA A 36 11.41 -2.31 11.42
N GLY A 37 11.46 -1.01 11.13
CA GLY A 37 12.65 -0.31 10.64
C GLY A 37 12.67 0.00 9.14
N ALA A 38 11.55 -0.15 8.42
CA ALA A 38 11.45 0.37 7.06
C ALA A 38 11.52 1.90 7.10
N ALA A 39 12.38 2.46 6.25
CA ALA A 39 12.57 3.90 6.10
C ALA A 39 11.92 4.45 4.82
N GLU A 40 11.35 3.57 3.99
CA GLU A 40 10.64 3.91 2.76
C GLU A 40 9.46 2.95 2.56
N LEU A 41 8.37 3.46 2.00
CA LEU A 41 7.16 2.70 1.68
C LEU A 41 6.87 2.83 0.18
N HIS A 42 6.74 1.69 -0.49
CA HIS A 42 6.29 1.62 -1.88
C HIS A 42 4.89 1.00 -1.95
N ILE A 43 3.92 1.78 -2.42
CA ILE A 43 2.50 1.43 -2.37
C ILE A 43 1.90 1.59 -3.77
N HIS A 44 1.07 0.61 -4.17
CA HIS A 44 0.22 0.70 -5.35
C HIS A 44 -1.21 1.05 -4.88
N PRO A 45 -1.68 2.30 -5.09
CA PRO A 45 -3.02 2.69 -4.68
C PRO A 45 -4.10 1.94 -5.43
N ARG A 46 -5.21 1.67 -4.74
CA ARG A 46 -6.35 0.93 -5.30
C ARG A 46 -7.63 1.74 -5.15
N GLY A 47 -8.43 1.75 -6.21
CA GLY A 47 -9.78 2.32 -6.20
C GLY A 47 -10.75 1.48 -5.37
N ALA A 48 -11.97 1.97 -5.20
CA ALA A 48 -13.04 1.25 -4.50
C ALA A 48 -13.42 -0.09 -5.16
N ASP A 49 -13.11 -0.26 -6.44
CA ASP A 49 -13.28 -1.51 -7.19
C ASP A 49 -12.12 -2.52 -6.98
N GLY A 50 -11.13 -2.16 -6.16
CA GLY A 50 -9.95 -2.96 -5.88
C GLY A 50 -8.93 -2.99 -7.01
N ARG A 51 -9.10 -2.21 -8.08
CA ARG A 51 -8.11 -2.09 -9.15
C ARG A 51 -7.06 -1.04 -8.83
N GLU A 52 -5.88 -1.22 -9.39
CA GLU A 52 -4.83 -0.21 -9.36
C GLU A 52 -5.31 1.07 -10.04
N SER A 53 -5.14 2.21 -9.37
CA SER A 53 -5.46 3.52 -9.94
C SER A 53 -4.77 4.63 -9.16
N LEU A 54 -4.07 5.54 -9.86
CA LEU A 54 -3.51 6.73 -9.24
C LEU A 54 -4.59 7.73 -8.80
N ALA A 55 -5.76 7.71 -9.44
CA ALA A 55 -6.89 8.57 -9.05
C ALA A 55 -7.37 8.30 -7.61
N ALA A 56 -7.03 7.15 -7.03
CA ALA A 56 -7.36 6.81 -5.65
C ALA A 56 -6.66 7.71 -4.62
N VAL A 57 -5.62 8.46 -5.00
CA VAL A 57 -4.86 9.35 -4.11
C VAL A 57 -4.93 10.82 -4.51
N ASP A 58 -5.67 11.18 -5.56
CA ASP A 58 -5.74 12.57 -6.05
C ASP A 58 -6.11 13.55 -4.94
N MET A 59 -7.13 13.21 -4.14
CA MET A 59 -7.57 14.05 -3.02
C MET A 59 -6.49 14.23 -1.94
N THR A 60 -5.65 13.23 -1.72
CA THR A 60 -4.55 13.30 -0.74
C THR A 60 -3.37 14.10 -1.27
N VAL A 61 -3.04 13.94 -2.56
CA VAL A 61 -1.90 14.62 -3.19
C VAL A 61 -2.17 16.10 -3.42
N LEU A 62 -3.43 16.48 -3.64
CA LEU A 62 -3.85 17.87 -3.85
C LEU A 62 -4.10 18.67 -2.56
N ALA A 63 -4.07 18.01 -1.38
CA ALA A 63 -4.28 18.64 -0.07
C ALA A 63 -2.98 19.19 0.52
#